data_AF-A0A7V1IDF0-F1
#
_entry.id   AF-A0A7V1IDF0-F1
#
_cell.length_a   1.000
_cell.length_b   1.000
_cell.length_c   1.000
_cell.angle_alpha   90.00
_cell.angle_beta   90.00
_cell.angle_gamma   90.00
#
_symmetry.space_group_name_H-M   'P 1'
#
loop_
_entity.id
_entity.type
_entity.pdbx_description
1 polymer ?
#
loop_
_entity_poly.entity_id
_entity_poly.type
_entity_poly.pdbx_seq_one_letter_code
_entity_poly.pdbx_strand_id
1 'polypeptide(L)'
;MKLLVQLAAVGVLLYFDVRVTFLPNTWWGNSLEYLITAVWVLGITNSVNFLDGMDGLATGMSAIIAFFLALVALQTGQVYFAYVALALLGACLGLLPDNFRRTRSAAVFLGDNGATFLGFTLASTAIMGNWATNNIAALVVPILLLGVPIFDMVLTTVMRVYNGQVKTIGQWLAYTGRDHFHHRLAALGIGRYTAVLVIYAITILTCIPAVVLKQARGIDASLLLLQSGLLFLLISFFMIYVRSHQIRLIVREMSQEGKEGRKVSPSDLERLLTTADSAVEEAPPEGE
;
A
#
# COMPACT_ATOMS: atom_id res chain seq x y z
N MET A 1 10.40 -10.37 -16.21
CA MET A 1 11.67 -9.60 -16.12
C MET A 1 11.69 -8.64 -14.92
N LYS A 2 10.64 -7.83 -14.67
CA LYS A 2 10.56 -6.88 -13.53
C LYS A 2 10.92 -7.49 -12.16
N LEU A 3 10.29 -8.60 -11.79
CA LEU A 3 10.56 -9.31 -10.52
C LEU A 3 12.01 -9.81 -10.40
N LEU A 4 12.64 -10.24 -11.50
CA LEU A 4 14.05 -10.68 -11.47
C LEU A 4 15.00 -9.52 -11.17
N VAL A 5 14.73 -8.35 -11.73
CA VAL A 5 15.52 -7.14 -11.47
C VAL A 5 15.33 -6.67 -10.02
N GLN A 6 14.09 -6.71 -9.51
CA GLN A 6 13.82 -6.41 -8.11
C GLN A 6 14.52 -7.39 -7.16
N LEU A 7 14.49 -8.70 -7.47
CA LEU A 7 15.20 -9.72 -6.71
C LEU A 7 16.72 -9.50 -6.74
N ALA A 8 17.28 -9.11 -7.88
CA ALA A 8 18.70 -8.76 -7.97
C ALA A 8 19.04 -7.53 -7.11
N ALA A 9 18.22 -6.48 -7.15
CA ALA A 9 18.39 -5.28 -6.33
C ALA A 9 18.30 -5.59 -4.83
N VAL A 10 17.37 -6.44 -4.41
CA VAL A 10 17.29 -6.95 -3.04
C VAL A 10 18.51 -7.78 -2.69
N GLY A 11 19.00 -8.63 -3.61
CA GLY A 11 20.24 -9.39 -3.42
C GLY A 11 21.44 -8.50 -3.14
N VAL A 12 21.54 -7.32 -3.76
CA VAL A 12 22.58 -6.32 -3.45
C VAL A 12 22.46 -5.82 -2.01
N LEU A 13 21.25 -5.48 -1.53
CA LEU A 13 21.05 -5.05 -0.13
C LEU A 13 21.51 -6.14 0.85
N LEU A 14 21.07 -7.38 0.63
CA LEU A 14 21.41 -8.50 1.50
C LEU A 14 22.92 -8.81 1.47
N TYR A 15 23.56 -8.64 0.32
CA TYR A 15 25.01 -8.78 0.18
C TYR A 15 25.79 -7.77 1.04
N PHE A 16 25.25 -6.55 1.19
CA PHE A 16 25.80 -5.52 2.09
C PHE A 16 25.34 -5.65 3.55
N ASP A 17 24.79 -6.80 3.94
CA ASP A 17 24.30 -7.08 5.30
C ASP A 17 23.15 -6.15 5.75
N VAL A 18 22.42 -5.55 4.80
CA VAL A 18 21.21 -4.78 5.12
C VAL A 18 20.09 -5.76 5.45
N ARG A 19 19.83 -5.92 6.76
CA ARG A 19 18.72 -6.71 7.27
C ARG A 19 18.13 -6.11 8.55
N VAL A 20 16.90 -6.50 8.85
CA VAL A 20 16.36 -6.33 10.20
C VAL A 20 17.17 -7.15 11.20
N THR A 21 17.45 -6.59 12.38
CA THR A 21 18.21 -7.28 13.43
C THR A 21 17.42 -7.30 14.73
N PHE A 22 16.62 -8.34 14.93
CA PHE A 22 15.77 -8.49 16.12
C PHE A 22 15.65 -9.93 16.62
N LEU A 23 16.08 -10.92 15.83
CA LEU A 23 16.11 -12.32 16.22
C LEU A 23 17.45 -12.68 16.89
N PRO A 24 17.51 -13.78 17.65
CA PRO A 24 18.75 -14.26 18.24
C PRO A 24 19.78 -14.58 17.15
N ASN A 25 21.04 -14.22 17.37
CA ASN A 25 22.16 -14.49 16.45
C ASN A 25 22.46 -15.99 16.36
N THR A 26 21.66 -16.67 15.55
CA THR A 26 21.66 -18.10 15.30
C THR A 26 21.48 -18.30 13.80
N TRP A 27 21.89 -19.44 13.26
CA TRP A 27 21.79 -19.69 11.81
C TRP A 27 20.34 -19.54 11.30
N TRP A 28 19.34 -20.00 12.08
CA TRP A 28 17.93 -19.90 11.73
C TRP A 28 17.39 -18.47 11.91
N GLY A 29 17.82 -17.76 12.96
CA GLY A 29 17.45 -16.37 13.20
C GLY A 29 17.93 -15.46 12.08
N ASN A 30 19.22 -15.54 11.73
CA ASN A 30 19.80 -14.75 10.65
C ASN A 30 19.12 -15.06 9.30
N SER A 31 18.86 -16.35 9.01
CA SER A 31 18.17 -16.74 7.77
C SER A 31 16.75 -16.15 7.67
N LEU A 32 16.02 -16.13 8.78
CA LEU A 32 14.69 -15.51 8.83
C LEU A 32 14.76 -13.99 8.68
N GLU A 33 15.75 -13.32 9.27
CA GLU A 33 15.94 -11.87 9.10
C GLU A 33 16.20 -11.48 7.64
N TYR A 34 17.03 -12.25 6.93
CA TYR A 34 17.25 -12.07 5.49
C TYR A 34 15.95 -12.27 4.70
N LEU A 35 15.20 -13.33 5.00
CA LEU A 35 13.92 -13.61 4.32
C LEU A 35 12.89 -12.50 4.57
N ILE A 36 12.73 -12.07 5.83
CA ILE A 36 11.82 -10.99 6.22
C ILE A 36 12.21 -9.70 5.52
N THR A 37 13.50 -9.38 5.46
CA THR A 37 13.98 -8.19 4.76
C THR A 37 13.69 -8.26 3.27
N ALA A 38 13.91 -9.41 2.63
CA ALA A 38 13.59 -9.58 1.21
C ALA A 38 12.09 -9.41 0.93
N VAL A 39 11.24 -10.04 1.75
CA VAL A 39 9.77 -9.91 1.64
C VAL A 39 9.33 -8.47 1.89
N TRP A 40 9.91 -7.79 2.87
CA TRP A 40 9.63 -6.39 3.17
C TRP A 40 9.93 -5.49 1.98
N VAL A 41 11.15 -5.54 1.45
CA VAL A 41 11.58 -4.66 0.36
C VAL A 41 10.80 -4.94 -0.91
N LEU A 42 10.63 -6.22 -1.29
CA LEU A 42 9.84 -6.58 -2.48
C LEU A 42 8.37 -6.21 -2.31
N GLY A 43 7.80 -6.48 -1.14
CA GLY A 43 6.39 -6.22 -0.84
C GLY A 43 6.08 -4.73 -0.94
N ILE A 44 6.84 -3.89 -0.25
CA ILE A 44 6.61 -2.43 -0.28
C ILE A 44 6.90 -1.85 -1.67
N THR A 45 7.94 -2.32 -2.34
CA THR A 45 8.26 -1.89 -3.72
C THR A 45 7.06 -2.12 -4.65
N ASN A 46 6.49 -3.32 -4.60
CA ASN A 46 5.34 -3.66 -5.43
C ASN A 46 4.05 -2.98 -4.94
N SER A 47 3.87 -2.81 -3.64
CA SER A 47 2.72 -2.09 -3.10
C SER A 47 2.67 -0.63 -3.58
N VAL A 48 3.79 0.09 -3.50
CA VAL A 48 3.86 1.48 -4.01
C VAL A 48 3.61 1.51 -5.53
N ASN A 49 4.11 0.53 -6.27
CA ASN A 49 3.83 0.41 -7.71
C ASN A 49 2.34 0.15 -7.99
N PHE A 50 1.65 -0.66 -7.19
CA PHE A 50 0.20 -0.87 -7.34
C PHE A 50 -0.63 0.36 -6.97
N LEU A 51 -0.14 1.20 -6.05
CA LEU A 51 -0.79 2.45 -5.67
C LEU A 51 -0.59 3.58 -6.71
N ASP A 52 0.23 3.38 -7.74
CA ASP A 52 0.38 4.31 -8.87
C ASP A 52 -0.76 4.20 -9.91
N GLY A 53 -1.88 3.60 -9.54
CA GLY A 53 -3.08 3.49 -10.40
C GLY A 53 -3.90 4.78 -10.53
N MET A 54 -3.55 5.83 -9.79
CA MET A 54 -4.22 7.14 -9.83
C MET A 54 -3.23 8.29 -9.85
N ASP A 55 -3.43 9.24 -10.77
CA ASP A 55 -2.65 10.46 -10.91
C ASP A 55 -2.42 11.16 -9.56
N GLY A 56 -1.15 11.37 -9.19
CA GLY A 56 -0.74 11.98 -7.93
C GLY A 56 -0.56 11.01 -6.77
N LEU A 57 -1.26 9.87 -6.73
CA LEU A 57 -1.40 9.05 -5.53
C LEU A 57 -0.07 8.53 -4.99
N ALA A 58 0.68 7.75 -5.79
CA ALA A 58 1.95 7.18 -5.35
C ALA A 58 3.01 8.26 -5.08
N THR A 59 3.08 9.29 -5.93
CA THR A 59 4.02 10.41 -5.81
C THR A 59 3.79 11.19 -4.50
N GLY A 60 2.57 11.64 -4.24
CA GLY A 60 2.27 12.45 -3.06
C GLY A 60 2.24 11.65 -1.76
N MET A 61 1.79 10.39 -1.80
CA MET A 61 1.93 9.49 -0.66
C MET A 61 3.41 9.30 -0.32
N SER A 62 4.27 9.02 -1.31
CA SER A 62 5.71 8.88 -1.11
C SER A 62 6.35 10.17 -0.61
N ALA A 63 5.88 11.34 -1.06
CA ALA A 63 6.33 12.64 -0.54
C ALA A 63 6.03 12.78 0.96
N ILE A 64 4.81 12.45 1.38
CA ILE A 64 4.40 12.48 2.80
C ILE A 64 5.29 11.52 3.61
N ILE A 65 5.43 10.27 3.17
CA ILE A 65 6.25 9.27 3.87
C ILE A 65 7.70 9.75 3.97
N ALA A 66 8.27 10.27 2.88
CA ALA A 66 9.63 10.81 2.84
C ALA A 66 9.81 12.01 3.80
N PHE A 67 8.83 12.91 3.90
CA PHE A 67 8.84 14.00 4.87
C PHE A 67 8.89 13.48 6.31
N PHE A 68 7.99 12.58 6.69
CA PHE A 68 7.97 12.02 8.04
C PHE A 68 9.21 11.17 8.34
N LEU A 69 9.70 10.40 7.37
CA LEU A 69 10.96 9.66 7.46
C LEU A 69 12.15 10.61 7.72
N ALA A 70 12.22 11.74 7.02
CA ALA A 70 13.24 12.76 7.26
C ALA A 70 13.15 13.33 8.68
N LEU A 71 11.94 13.61 9.18
CA LEU A 71 11.75 14.08 10.55
C LEU A 71 12.26 13.07 11.58
N VAL A 72 11.89 11.79 11.46
CA VAL A 72 12.37 10.75 12.38
C VAL A 72 13.89 10.58 12.25
N ALA A 73 14.45 10.61 11.03
CA ALA A 73 15.89 10.54 10.80
C ALA A 73 16.64 11.67 11.51
N LEU A 74 16.17 12.91 11.38
CA LEU A 74 16.75 14.06 12.08
C LEU A 74 16.63 13.93 13.61
N GLN A 75 15.47 13.48 14.10
CA GLN A 75 15.27 13.25 15.54
C GLN A 75 16.18 12.17 16.12
N THR A 76 16.57 11.17 15.31
CA THR A 76 17.47 10.08 15.71
C THR A 76 18.93 10.39 15.41
N GLY A 77 19.25 11.59 14.89
CA GLY A 77 20.61 11.99 14.54
C GLY A 77 21.16 11.35 13.26
N GLN A 78 20.31 10.67 12.49
CA GLN A 78 20.69 9.95 11.28
C GLN A 78 20.63 10.85 10.05
N VAL A 79 21.56 11.81 9.98
CA VAL A 79 21.57 12.87 8.96
C VAL A 79 21.63 12.32 7.52
N TYR A 80 22.35 11.21 7.30
CA TYR A 80 22.44 10.58 5.98
C TYR A 80 21.05 10.15 5.46
N PHE A 81 20.25 9.45 6.27
CA PHE A 81 18.90 9.03 5.88
C PHE A 81 17.95 10.22 5.76
N ALA A 82 18.16 11.29 6.55
CA ALA A 82 17.41 12.53 6.38
C ALA A 82 17.65 13.16 5.00
N TYR A 83 18.90 13.19 4.50
CA TYR A 83 19.19 13.72 3.16
C TYR A 83 18.58 12.87 2.05
N VAL A 84 18.64 11.54 2.16
CA VAL A 84 17.98 10.64 1.20
C VAL A 84 16.47 10.90 1.17
N ALA A 85 15.84 10.99 2.34
CA ALA A 85 14.42 11.25 2.47
C ALA A 85 14.01 12.65 1.97
N LEU A 86 14.81 13.69 2.25
CA LEU A 86 14.57 15.04 1.74
C LEU A 86 14.77 15.15 0.22
N ALA A 87 15.74 14.42 -0.35
CA ALA A 87 15.91 14.35 -1.79
C ALA A 87 14.71 13.67 -2.48
N LEU A 88 14.19 12.57 -1.90
CA LEU A 88 12.96 11.94 -2.36
C LEU A 88 11.76 12.89 -2.26
N LEU A 89 11.61 13.57 -1.12
CA LEU A 89 10.57 14.58 -0.92
C LEU A 89 10.66 15.67 -2.00
N GLY A 90 11.85 16.22 -2.24
CA GLY A 90 12.08 17.24 -3.25
C GLY A 90 11.74 16.75 -4.66
N ALA A 91 12.15 15.54 -5.02
CA ALA A 91 11.83 14.93 -6.31
C ALA A 91 10.31 14.75 -6.48
N CYS A 92 9.62 14.22 -5.47
CA CYS A 92 8.17 14.07 -5.51
C CYS A 92 7.45 15.41 -5.59
N LEU A 93 7.86 16.41 -4.80
CA LEU A 93 7.27 17.77 -4.84
C LEU A 93 7.53 18.49 -6.16
N GLY A 94 8.67 18.21 -6.82
CA GLY A 94 8.94 18.72 -8.16
C GLY A 94 8.04 18.11 -9.23
N LEU A 95 7.69 16.83 -9.10
CA LEU A 95 6.80 16.11 -10.02
C LEU A 95 5.31 16.38 -9.75
N LEU A 96 4.93 16.61 -8.49
CA LEU A 96 3.53 16.65 -8.05
C LEU A 96 2.66 17.68 -8.78
N PRO A 97 3.12 18.90 -9.14
CA PRO A 97 2.30 19.87 -9.88
C PRO A 97 1.88 19.37 -11.28
N ASP A 98 2.75 18.61 -11.95
CA ASP A 98 2.48 18.05 -13.27
C ASP A 98 1.77 16.69 -13.20
N ASN A 99 1.91 15.98 -12.08
CA ASN A 99 1.33 14.66 -11.84
C ASN A 99 -0.07 14.71 -11.19
N PHE A 100 -0.29 15.53 -10.16
CA PHE A 100 -1.56 15.64 -9.44
C PHE A 100 -2.35 16.88 -9.86
N ARG A 101 -3.13 16.74 -10.94
CA ARG A 101 -3.91 17.85 -11.52
C ARG A 101 -5.41 17.66 -11.28
N ARG A 102 -6.08 18.74 -10.85
CA ARG A 102 -7.51 18.69 -10.45
C ARG A 102 -8.48 18.61 -11.63
N THR A 103 -8.19 19.28 -12.73
CA THR A 103 -9.14 19.51 -13.84
C THR A 103 -8.67 18.89 -15.17
N ARG A 104 -7.47 18.33 -15.21
CA ARG A 104 -6.87 17.71 -16.39
C ARG A 104 -6.15 16.44 -15.95
N SER A 105 -5.99 15.48 -16.86
CA SER A 105 -5.15 14.28 -16.64
C SER A 105 -3.72 14.66 -16.31
N ALA A 106 -2.89 13.79 -15.73
CA ALA A 106 -1.46 14.09 -15.51
C ALA A 106 -0.73 14.51 -16.81
N ALA A 107 0.17 15.50 -16.71
CA ALA A 107 1.08 15.86 -17.82
C ALA A 107 2.27 14.93 -17.84
N VAL A 108 2.74 14.56 -16.66
CA VAL A 108 3.85 13.65 -16.46
C VAL A 108 3.38 12.55 -15.50
N PHE A 109 3.45 11.33 -16.00
CA PHE A 109 3.17 10.13 -15.21
C PHE A 109 4.43 9.72 -14.44
N LEU A 110 4.26 9.27 -13.19
CA LEU A 110 5.34 8.69 -12.41
C LEU A 110 5.88 7.43 -13.10
N GLY A 111 4.93 6.58 -13.53
CA GLY A 111 5.19 5.37 -14.28
C GLY A 111 5.84 4.28 -13.44
N ASP A 112 5.92 3.10 -14.04
CA ASP A 112 6.38 1.89 -13.38
C ASP A 112 7.78 2.00 -12.76
N ASN A 113 8.68 2.70 -13.46
CA ASN A 113 10.05 2.91 -13.01
C ASN A 113 10.09 3.84 -11.79
N GLY A 114 9.35 4.96 -11.83
CA GLY A 114 9.29 5.92 -10.73
C GLY A 114 8.70 5.28 -9.48
N ALA A 115 7.56 4.59 -9.60
CA ALA A 115 6.91 3.97 -8.46
C ALA A 115 7.73 2.82 -7.85
N THR A 116 8.39 2.00 -8.68
CA THR A 116 9.32 0.96 -8.22
C THR A 116 10.52 1.58 -7.48
N PHE A 117 11.09 2.67 -8.02
CA PHE A 117 12.21 3.38 -7.39
C PHE A 117 11.83 3.99 -6.04
N LEU A 118 10.68 4.68 -5.96
CA LEU A 118 10.17 5.26 -4.72
C LEU A 118 9.92 4.17 -3.68
N GLY A 119 9.21 3.10 -4.05
CA GLY A 119 8.92 1.98 -3.15
C GLY A 119 10.18 1.29 -2.62
N PHE A 120 11.14 0.98 -3.50
CA PHE A 120 12.41 0.36 -3.11
C PHE A 120 13.22 1.26 -2.18
N THR A 121 13.36 2.55 -2.50
CA THR A 121 14.19 3.46 -1.72
C THR A 121 13.58 3.72 -0.35
N LEU A 122 12.26 3.91 -0.26
CA LEU A 122 11.55 4.04 1.02
C LEU A 122 11.67 2.77 1.86
N ALA A 123 11.43 1.60 1.28
CA ALA A 123 11.51 0.32 1.98
C ALA A 123 12.93 0.04 2.51
N SER A 124 13.95 0.28 1.68
CA SER A 124 15.35 0.05 2.04
C SER A 124 15.81 1.02 3.12
N THR A 125 15.50 2.31 2.98
CA THR A 125 15.83 3.32 3.98
C THR A 125 15.20 2.94 5.32
N ALA A 126 13.92 2.56 5.33
CA ALA A 126 13.18 2.16 6.52
C ALA A 126 13.76 0.93 7.24
N ILE A 127 14.50 0.06 6.55
CA ILE A 127 15.21 -1.07 7.18
C ILE A 127 16.58 -0.66 7.70
N MET A 128 17.30 0.18 6.96
CA MET A 128 18.67 0.59 7.30
C MET A 128 18.74 1.55 8.49
N GLY A 129 17.69 2.34 8.73
CA GLY A 129 17.68 3.34 9.79
C GLY A 129 17.38 2.76 11.18
N ASN A 130 17.97 3.38 12.20
CA ASN A 130 17.68 3.10 13.60
C ASN A 130 16.68 4.11 14.20
N TRP A 131 15.38 3.77 14.12
CA TRP A 131 14.31 4.76 14.26
C TRP A 131 13.87 5.09 15.68
N ALA A 132 14.29 4.31 16.68
CA ALA A 132 13.97 4.57 18.08
C ALA A 132 14.97 3.94 19.03
N THR A 133 14.97 4.39 20.28
CA THR A 133 15.89 3.87 21.31
C THR A 133 15.42 2.52 21.89
N ASN A 134 14.11 2.23 21.88
CA ASN A 134 13.61 0.92 22.28
C ASN A 134 13.40 0.02 21.05
N ASN A 135 13.75 -1.26 21.21
CA ASN A 135 13.68 -2.26 20.13
C ASN A 135 12.28 -2.36 19.51
N ILE A 136 11.22 -2.27 20.32
CA ILE A 136 9.84 -2.38 19.81
C ILE A 136 9.48 -1.18 18.93
N ALA A 137 9.72 0.05 19.36
CA ALA A 137 9.37 1.19 18.51
C ALA A 137 10.25 1.27 17.26
N ALA A 138 11.51 0.81 17.33
CA ALA A 138 12.39 0.76 16.17
C ALA A 138 11.81 -0.14 15.06
N LEU A 139 11.09 -1.21 15.42
CA LEU A 139 10.37 -2.07 14.47
C LEU A 139 9.03 -1.48 14.02
N VAL A 140 8.33 -0.79 14.92
CA VAL A 140 6.99 -0.24 14.63
C VAL A 140 7.05 1.01 13.75
N VAL A 141 8.05 1.87 13.92
CA VAL A 141 8.14 3.15 13.19
C VAL A 141 8.14 2.94 11.66
N PRO A 142 8.96 2.04 11.08
CA PRO A 142 8.86 1.68 9.66
C PRO A 142 7.46 1.23 9.23
N ILE A 143 6.79 0.41 10.05
CA ILE A 143 5.44 -0.10 9.77
C ILE A 143 4.42 1.03 9.75
N LEU A 144 4.54 2.01 10.66
CA LEU A 144 3.67 3.17 10.71
C LEU A 144 3.89 4.11 9.52
N LEU A 145 5.16 4.40 9.17
CA LEU A 145 5.51 5.24 8.03
C LEU A 145 5.03 4.64 6.71
N LEU A 146 5.15 3.32 6.54
CA LEU A 146 4.73 2.58 5.36
C LEU A 146 3.36 1.91 5.56
N GLY A 147 2.58 2.41 6.52
CA GLY A 147 1.36 1.76 6.96
C GLY A 147 0.32 1.59 5.86
N VAL A 148 0.08 2.65 5.09
CA VAL A 148 -0.87 2.63 3.97
C VAL A 148 -0.49 1.61 2.89
N PRO A 149 0.73 1.63 2.30
CA PRO A 149 1.11 0.63 1.29
C PRO A 149 1.13 -0.80 1.86
N ILE A 150 1.65 -1.01 3.07
CA ILE A 150 1.65 -2.34 3.69
C ILE A 150 0.22 -2.84 3.85
N PHE A 151 -0.66 -2.01 4.42
CA PHE A 151 -2.03 -2.39 4.71
C PHE A 151 -2.85 -2.65 3.45
N ASP A 152 -2.73 -1.81 2.42
CA ASP A 152 -3.42 -2.02 1.14
C ASP A 152 -3.02 -3.35 0.51
N MET A 153 -1.71 -3.67 0.48
CA MET A 153 -1.22 -4.92 -0.09
C MET A 153 -1.65 -6.16 0.71
N VAL A 154 -1.59 -6.08 2.05
CA VAL A 154 -2.00 -7.18 2.92
C VAL A 154 -3.50 -7.43 2.79
N LEU A 155 -4.32 -6.38 2.90
CA LEU A 155 -5.76 -6.52 2.86
C LEU A 155 -6.26 -7.01 1.49
N THR A 156 -5.71 -6.47 0.40
CA THR A 156 -6.04 -6.97 -0.95
C THR A 156 -5.64 -8.43 -1.12
N THR A 157 -4.46 -8.82 -0.66
CA THR A 157 -4.00 -10.23 -0.72
C THR A 157 -4.89 -11.15 0.11
N VAL A 158 -5.20 -10.79 1.35
CA VAL A 158 -6.07 -11.59 2.24
C VAL A 158 -7.46 -11.76 1.62
N MET A 159 -8.03 -10.68 1.08
CA MET A 159 -9.33 -10.73 0.43
C MET A 159 -9.29 -11.62 -0.82
N ARG A 160 -8.25 -11.53 -1.65
CA ARG A 160 -8.06 -12.39 -2.84
C ARG A 160 -7.99 -13.88 -2.47
N VAL A 161 -7.27 -14.21 -1.40
CA VAL A 161 -7.16 -15.60 -0.92
C VAL A 161 -8.49 -16.08 -0.34
N TYR A 162 -9.15 -15.27 0.48
CA TYR A 162 -10.45 -15.60 1.07
C TYR A 162 -11.53 -15.85 0.00
N ASN A 163 -11.49 -15.10 -1.09
CA ASN A 163 -12.41 -15.26 -2.22
C ASN A 163 -12.05 -16.42 -3.16
N GLY A 164 -10.89 -17.05 -2.97
CA GLY A 164 -10.39 -18.09 -3.88
C GLY A 164 -9.92 -17.57 -5.25
N GLN A 165 -9.75 -16.25 -5.42
CA GLN A 165 -9.23 -15.62 -6.65
C GLN A 165 -7.74 -15.95 -6.86
N VAL A 166 -7.01 -16.23 -5.77
CA VAL A 166 -5.60 -16.64 -5.82
C VAL A 166 -5.44 -17.96 -5.06
N LYS A 167 -5.09 -19.03 -5.77
CA LYS A 167 -4.90 -20.38 -5.18
C LYS A 167 -3.44 -20.83 -5.12
N THR A 168 -2.54 -20.12 -5.82
CA THR A 168 -1.12 -20.49 -5.94
C THR A 168 -0.20 -19.26 -5.91
N ILE A 169 1.03 -19.41 -5.42
CA ILE A 169 2.06 -18.34 -5.37
C ILE A 169 2.34 -17.75 -6.76
N GLY A 170 2.34 -18.58 -7.81
CA GLY A 170 2.52 -18.10 -9.19
C GLY A 170 1.36 -17.24 -9.69
N GLN A 171 0.12 -17.55 -9.28
CA GLN A 171 -1.05 -16.71 -9.58
C GLN A 171 -0.99 -15.41 -8.78
N TRP A 172 -0.57 -15.46 -7.51
CA TRP A 172 -0.38 -14.25 -6.69
C TRP A 172 0.61 -13.26 -7.33
N LEU A 173 1.71 -13.75 -7.90
CA LEU A 173 2.73 -12.94 -8.58
C LEU A 173 2.31 -12.44 -9.97
N ALA A 174 1.40 -13.13 -10.65
CA ALA A 174 0.94 -12.79 -12.00
C ALA A 174 -0.35 -11.95 -12.03
N TYR A 175 -1.03 -11.80 -10.89
CA TYR A 175 -2.34 -11.18 -10.82
C TYR A 175 -2.27 -9.65 -10.79
N THR A 176 -2.88 -9.01 -11.77
CA THR A 176 -2.94 -7.55 -11.97
C THR A 176 -4.34 -6.97 -11.66
N GLY A 177 -5.03 -7.50 -10.65
CA GLY A 177 -6.41 -7.08 -10.34
C GLY A 177 -6.51 -5.70 -9.66
N ARG A 178 -7.55 -4.94 -10.02
CA ARG A 178 -7.84 -3.55 -9.59
C ARG A 178 -8.51 -3.42 -8.21
N ASP A 179 -8.20 -4.32 -7.29
CA ASP A 179 -8.89 -4.43 -5.98
C ASP A 179 -8.42 -3.46 -4.88
N HIS A 180 -7.51 -2.56 -5.25
CA HIS A 180 -6.81 -1.66 -4.33
C HIS A 180 -7.72 -0.57 -3.77
N PHE A 181 -7.36 -0.05 -2.60
CA PHE A 181 -8.16 0.89 -1.81
C PHE A 181 -8.69 2.08 -2.61
N HIS A 182 -7.86 2.61 -3.52
CA HIS A 182 -8.20 3.76 -4.34
C HIS A 182 -9.29 3.46 -5.38
N HIS A 183 -9.31 2.25 -5.96
CA HIS A 183 -10.38 1.82 -6.85
C HIS A 183 -11.71 1.61 -6.10
N ARG A 184 -11.66 1.09 -4.87
CA ARG A 184 -12.87 0.92 -4.04
C ARG A 184 -13.49 2.27 -3.65
N LEU A 185 -12.66 3.27 -3.35
CA LEU A 185 -13.14 4.64 -3.13
C LEU A 185 -13.79 5.21 -4.39
N ALA A 186 -13.14 5.08 -5.55
CA ALA A 186 -13.68 5.56 -6.82
C ALA A 186 -15.04 4.91 -7.15
N ALA A 187 -15.18 3.63 -6.85
CA ALA A 187 -16.39 2.88 -7.15
C ALA A 187 -17.60 3.21 -6.23
N LEU A 188 -17.40 4.04 -5.19
CA LEU A 188 -18.49 4.65 -4.41
C LEU A 188 -18.98 6.00 -5.00
N GLY A 189 -18.45 6.41 -6.15
CA GLY A 189 -18.70 7.73 -6.73
C GLY A 189 -17.88 8.85 -6.09
N ILE A 190 -16.89 8.51 -5.25
CA ILE A 190 -15.92 9.50 -4.75
C ILE A 190 -14.97 9.84 -5.91
N GLY A 191 -14.94 11.11 -6.32
CA GLY A 191 -14.05 11.55 -7.40
C GLY A 191 -12.58 11.22 -7.11
N ARG A 192 -11.82 10.87 -8.16
CA ARG A 192 -10.40 10.47 -8.08
C ARG A 192 -9.57 11.42 -7.21
N TYR A 193 -9.72 12.73 -7.44
CA TYR A 193 -9.03 13.76 -6.66
C TYR A 193 -9.30 13.66 -5.15
N THR A 194 -10.56 13.46 -4.76
CA THR A 194 -10.95 13.32 -3.36
C THR A 194 -10.40 12.04 -2.75
N ALA A 195 -10.42 10.92 -3.49
CA ALA A 195 -9.84 9.66 -3.03
C ALA A 195 -8.33 9.78 -2.76
N VAL A 196 -7.58 10.49 -3.62
CA VAL A 196 -6.16 10.78 -3.38
C VAL A 196 -5.97 11.59 -2.09
N LEU A 197 -6.76 12.65 -1.89
CA LEU A 197 -6.66 13.48 -0.68
C LEU A 197 -7.01 12.71 0.60
N VAL A 198 -7.99 11.81 0.55
CA VAL A 198 -8.32 10.92 1.66
C VAL A 198 -7.14 10.01 1.99
N ILE A 199 -6.49 9.44 0.98
CA ILE A 199 -5.31 8.59 1.19
C ILE A 199 -4.14 9.41 1.76
N TYR A 200 -3.93 10.64 1.32
CA TYR A 200 -2.93 11.53 1.92
C TYR A 200 -3.23 11.81 3.39
N ALA A 201 -4.49 12.11 3.74
CA ALA A 201 -4.89 12.34 5.12
C ALA A 201 -4.64 11.09 5.99
N ILE A 202 -5.00 9.90 5.50
CA ILE A 202 -4.73 8.63 6.20
C ILE A 202 -3.22 8.38 6.35
N THR A 203 -2.44 8.66 5.31
CA THR A 203 -0.97 8.52 5.35
C THR A 203 -0.37 9.45 6.41
N ILE A 204 -0.82 10.70 6.49
CA ILE A 204 -0.40 11.63 7.55
C ILE A 204 -0.79 11.10 8.93
N LEU A 205 -2.03 10.64 9.11
CA LEU A 205 -2.52 10.12 10.38
C LEU A 205 -1.77 8.87 10.87
N THR A 206 -1.29 8.03 9.94
CA THR A 206 -0.45 6.86 10.25
C THR A 206 1.01 7.25 10.52
N CYS A 207 1.52 8.31 9.88
CA CYS A 207 2.89 8.79 10.07
C CYS A 207 3.09 9.66 11.31
N ILE A 208 2.06 10.36 11.81
CA ILE A 208 2.17 11.20 13.03
C ILE A 208 2.67 10.36 14.24
N PRO A 209 2.05 9.20 14.55
CA PRO A 209 2.55 8.32 15.61
C PRO A 209 4.03 7.95 15.45
N ALA A 210 4.53 7.72 14.24
CA ALA A 210 5.95 7.37 14.01
C ALA A 210 6.93 8.44 14.53
N VAL A 211 6.59 9.72 14.41
CA VAL A 211 7.42 10.83 14.90
C VAL A 211 7.33 10.97 16.42
N VAL A 212 6.16 10.73 17.01
CA VAL A 212 5.93 10.92 18.45
C VAL A 212 6.43 9.73 19.27
N LEU A 213 6.41 8.51 18.69
CA LEU A 213 6.67 7.26 19.41
C LEU A 213 8.06 7.19 20.05
N LYS A 214 9.06 7.88 19.49
CA LYS A 214 10.42 7.97 20.06
C LYS A 214 10.42 8.54 21.49
N GLN A 215 9.56 9.53 21.75
CA GLN A 215 9.49 10.25 23.03
C GLN A 215 8.39 9.70 23.94
N ALA A 216 7.43 8.98 23.38
CA ALA A 216 6.29 8.43 24.10
C ALA A 216 6.72 7.35 25.10
N ARG A 217 6.16 7.41 26.32
CA ARG A 217 6.42 6.43 27.39
C ARG A 217 5.10 5.84 27.90
N GLY A 218 5.11 4.54 28.20
CA GLY A 218 3.99 3.85 28.85
C GLY A 218 2.64 4.01 28.12
N ILE A 219 1.74 4.79 28.72
CA ILE A 219 0.37 4.99 28.26
C ILE A 219 0.34 5.74 26.91
N ASP A 220 1.17 6.76 26.71
CA ASP A 220 1.16 7.56 25.49
C ASP A 220 1.49 6.72 24.26
N ALA A 221 2.51 5.86 24.37
CA ALA A 221 2.87 4.92 23.31
C ALA A 221 1.72 3.94 23.03
N SER A 222 1.07 3.44 24.09
CA SER A 222 -0.05 2.50 23.97
C SER A 222 -1.27 3.14 23.27
N LEU A 223 -1.58 4.40 23.59
CA LEU A 223 -2.66 5.17 22.96
C LEU A 223 -2.38 5.44 21.49
N LEU A 224 -1.15 5.79 21.12
CA LEU A 224 -0.74 6.00 19.72
C LEU A 224 -0.83 4.72 18.89
N LEU A 225 -0.43 3.59 19.46
CA LEU A 225 -0.57 2.28 18.83
C LEU A 225 -2.04 1.88 18.69
N LEU A 226 -2.85 2.11 19.74
CA LEU A 226 -4.28 1.86 19.70
C LEU A 226 -4.97 2.72 18.65
N GLN A 227 -4.65 4.01 18.56
CA GLN A 227 -5.15 4.92 17.52
C GLN A 227 -4.83 4.38 16.13
N SER A 228 -3.58 3.97 15.90
CA SER A 228 -3.14 3.41 14.61
C SER A 228 -3.89 2.12 14.27
N GLY A 229 -4.06 1.23 15.25
CA GLY A 229 -4.84 0.00 15.11
C GLY A 229 -6.32 0.26 14.79
N LEU A 230 -6.96 1.19 15.50
CA LEU A 230 -8.35 1.60 15.24
C LEU A 230 -8.52 2.21 13.85
N LEU A 231 -7.54 2.99 13.39
CA LEU A 231 -7.53 3.56 12.03
C LEU A 231 -7.49 2.44 10.97
N PHE A 232 -6.59 1.45 11.12
CA PHE A 232 -6.55 0.31 10.19
C PHE A 232 -7.80 -0.57 10.26
N LEU A 233 -8.40 -0.74 11.43
CA LEU A 233 -9.68 -1.44 11.57
C LEU A 233 -10.83 -0.69 10.89
N LEU A 234 -10.87 0.63 11.01
CA LEU A 234 -11.85 1.47 10.32
C LEU A 234 -11.70 1.36 8.80
N ILE A 235 -10.47 1.42 8.29
CA ILE A 235 -10.20 1.27 6.85
C ILE A 235 -10.57 -0.15 6.39
N SER A 236 -10.24 -1.19 7.17
CA SER A 236 -10.63 -2.58 6.90
C SER A 236 -12.15 -2.71 6.77
N PHE A 237 -12.87 -2.22 7.78
CA PHE A 237 -14.32 -2.26 7.83
C PHE A 237 -14.92 -1.54 6.64
N PHE A 238 -14.43 -0.34 6.33
CA PHE A 238 -14.89 0.43 5.19
C PHE A 238 -14.67 -0.35 3.88
N MET A 239 -13.48 -0.90 3.63
CA MET A 239 -13.19 -1.67 2.42
C MET A 239 -14.09 -2.90 2.25
N ILE A 240 -14.36 -3.63 3.34
CA ILE A 240 -15.25 -4.80 3.33
C ILE A 240 -16.71 -4.35 3.10
N TYR A 241 -17.13 -3.27 3.75
CA TYR A 241 -18.47 -2.70 3.61
C TYR A 241 -18.75 -2.27 2.17
N VAL A 242 -17.84 -1.50 1.57
CA VAL A 242 -17.97 -1.00 0.18
C VAL A 242 -18.16 -2.16 -0.79
N ARG A 243 -17.34 -3.20 -0.66
CA ARG A 243 -17.48 -4.40 -1.48
C ARG A 243 -18.83 -5.09 -1.29
N SER A 244 -19.23 -5.28 -0.03
CA SER A 244 -20.50 -5.91 0.31
C SER A 244 -21.69 -5.12 -0.23
N HIS A 245 -21.58 -3.79 -0.30
CA HIS A 245 -22.59 -2.92 -0.86
C HIS A 245 -22.69 -3.09 -2.38
N GLN A 246 -21.55 -3.10 -3.09
CA GLN A 246 -21.52 -3.31 -4.55
C GLN A 246 -22.14 -4.64 -4.97
N ILE A 247 -21.77 -5.73 -4.30
CA ILE A 247 -22.36 -7.05 -4.57
C ILE A 247 -23.88 -7.03 -4.38
N ARG A 248 -24.38 -6.34 -3.35
CA ARG A 248 -25.83 -6.21 -3.11
C ARG A 248 -26.55 -5.40 -4.17
N LEU A 249 -25.92 -4.38 -4.74
CA LEU A 249 -26.52 -3.58 -5.82
C LEU A 249 -26.66 -4.41 -7.09
N ILE A 250 -25.58 -5.09 -7.50
CA ILE A 250 -25.59 -6.00 -8.66
C ILE A 250 -26.67 -7.08 -8.49
N VAL A 251 -26.71 -7.73 -7.32
CA VAL A 251 -27.74 -8.77 -7.03
C VAL A 251 -29.16 -8.18 -7.05
N ARG A 252 -29.37 -6.93 -6.63
CA ARG A 252 -30.68 -6.25 -6.69
C ARG A 252 -31.10 -5.92 -8.12
N GLU A 253 -30.19 -5.40 -8.93
CA GLU A 253 -30.44 -5.14 -10.36
C GLU A 253 -30.82 -6.43 -11.08
N MET A 254 -30.05 -7.50 -10.87
CA MET A 254 -30.35 -8.83 -11.41
C MET A 254 -31.69 -9.41 -10.92
N SER A 255 -32.04 -9.18 -9.65
CA SER A 255 -33.33 -9.60 -9.11
C SER A 255 -34.50 -8.83 -9.71
N GLN A 256 -34.30 -7.57 -10.11
CA GLN A 256 -35.30 -6.78 -10.82
C GLN A 256 -35.43 -7.25 -12.29
N GLU A 257 -34.32 -7.50 -12.99
CA GLU A 257 -34.34 -8.07 -14.35
C GLU A 257 -34.97 -9.47 -14.41
N GLY A 258 -34.72 -10.31 -13.39
CA GLY A 258 -35.36 -11.63 -13.26
C GLY A 258 -36.86 -11.55 -12.97
N LYS A 259 -37.33 -10.49 -12.29
CA LYS A 259 -38.76 -10.22 -12.07
C LYS A 259 -39.47 -9.69 -13.32
N GLU A 260 -38.75 -9.10 -14.27
CA GLU A 260 -39.25 -8.71 -15.60
C GLU A 260 -39.41 -9.90 -16.57
N GLY A 261 -39.25 -11.15 -16.10
CA GLY A 261 -39.66 -12.35 -16.84
C GLY A 261 -38.54 -13.06 -17.61
N ARG A 262 -37.28 -12.64 -17.46
CA ARG A 262 -36.12 -13.37 -18.00
C ARG A 262 -35.73 -14.49 -17.03
N LYS A 263 -35.95 -15.76 -17.41
CA LYS A 263 -35.48 -16.92 -16.62
C LYS A 263 -33.95 -16.92 -16.59
N VAL A 264 -33.36 -16.67 -15.43
CA VAL A 264 -31.91 -16.82 -15.20
C VAL A 264 -31.64 -18.23 -14.66
N SER A 265 -30.90 -19.06 -15.39
CA SER A 265 -30.53 -20.42 -14.98
C SER A 265 -29.53 -20.39 -13.82
N PRO A 266 -29.48 -21.39 -12.92
CA PRO A 266 -28.41 -21.53 -11.91
C PRO A 266 -26.99 -21.52 -12.53
N SER A 267 -26.83 -22.04 -13.75
CA SER A 267 -25.58 -21.98 -14.51
C SER A 267 -25.24 -20.58 -15.03
N ASP A 268 -26.27 -19.78 -15.31
CA ASP A 268 -26.10 -18.36 -15.66
C ASP A 268 -25.76 -17.57 -14.40
N LEU A 269 -26.31 -17.94 -13.24
CA LEU A 269 -25.97 -17.33 -11.96
C LEU A 269 -24.50 -17.57 -11.58
N GLU A 270 -24.00 -18.79 -11.77
CA GLU A 270 -22.60 -19.13 -11.51
C GLU A 270 -21.67 -18.44 -12.51
N ARG A 271 -22.03 -18.44 -13.81
CA ARG A 271 -21.32 -17.68 -14.86
C ARG A 271 -21.31 -16.18 -14.55
N LEU A 272 -22.43 -15.60 -14.14
CA LEU A 272 -22.59 -14.17 -13.86
C LEU A 272 -21.95 -13.75 -12.54
N LEU A 273 -21.84 -14.63 -11.54
CA LEU A 273 -21.02 -14.36 -10.34
C LEU A 273 -19.54 -14.33 -10.72
N THR A 274 -19.06 -15.27 -11.55
CA THR A 274 -17.74 -15.14 -12.16
C THR A 274 -17.63 -13.94 -13.10
N THR A 275 -18.71 -13.51 -13.75
CA THR A 275 -18.73 -12.33 -14.62
C THR A 275 -18.81 -11.03 -13.82
N ALA A 276 -19.36 -11.01 -12.63
CA ALA A 276 -19.38 -9.86 -11.73
C ALA A 276 -18.01 -9.72 -11.05
N ASP A 277 -17.41 -10.83 -10.63
CA ASP A 277 -16.01 -10.87 -10.22
C ASP A 277 -15.09 -10.43 -11.37
N SER A 278 -15.38 -10.82 -12.63
CA SER A 278 -14.60 -10.41 -13.81
C SER A 278 -14.99 -9.03 -14.37
N ALA A 279 -16.19 -8.49 -14.15
CA ALA A 279 -16.62 -7.16 -14.61
C ALA A 279 -16.07 -6.06 -13.69
N VAL A 280 -15.89 -6.37 -12.41
CA VAL A 280 -15.03 -5.57 -11.51
C VAL A 280 -13.57 -5.60 -11.99
N GLU A 281 -13.16 -6.67 -12.68
CA GLU A 281 -11.81 -6.86 -13.25
C GLU A 281 -11.64 -6.21 -14.64
N GLU A 282 -12.69 -6.19 -15.47
CA GLU A 282 -12.68 -5.81 -16.90
C GLU A 282 -13.36 -4.47 -17.22
N ALA A 283 -13.91 -3.72 -16.24
CA ALA A 283 -14.51 -2.42 -16.51
C ALA A 283 -13.57 -1.55 -17.39
N PRO A 284 -13.96 -1.17 -18.61
CA PRO A 284 -13.10 -0.41 -19.49
C PRO A 284 -12.79 0.95 -18.84
N PRO A 285 -11.63 1.57 -19.13
CA PRO A 285 -11.41 2.94 -18.72
C PRO A 285 -12.51 3.79 -19.35
N GLU A 286 -13.47 4.25 -18.55
CA GLU A 286 -14.35 5.32 -18.99
C GLU A 286 -13.49 6.58 -19.13
N GLY A 287 -13.23 6.95 -20.39
CA GLY A 287 -12.54 8.17 -20.78
C GLY A 287 -11.38 7.92 -21.74
N GLU A 288 -11.70 7.88 -23.04
CA GLU A 288 -10.87 8.52 -24.07
C GLU A 288 -10.59 10.00 -23.73
#